data_AF-A0A5E8ABT6-F1
#
_entry.id   AF-A0A5E8ABT6-F1
#
_cell.length_a   1.000
_cell.length_b   1.000
_cell.length_c   1.000
_cell.angle_alpha   90.00
_cell.angle_beta   90.00
_cell.angle_gamma   90.00
#
_symmetry.space_group_name_H-M   'P 1'
#
loop_
_entity.id
_entity.type
_entity.pdbx_description
1 polymer ?
#
loop_
_entity_poly.entity_id
_entity_poly.type
_entity_poly.pdbx_seq_one_letter_code
_entity_poly.pdbx_strand_id
1 'polypeptide(L)' 'MKSAYDIVKDIDADDLLFVAMANSVPDAKLWTGDKKLHGGLLKKGVSNVMTTANLLTYLNKRSAE' A
#
# COMPACT_ATOMS: atom_id res chain seq x y z
N MET A 1 2.55 -6.49 -16.47
CA MET A 1 2.16 -6.26 -15.06
C MET A 1 2.59 -7.47 -14.26
N LYS A 2 3.33 -7.31 -13.14
CA LYS A 2 3.52 -8.42 -12.19
C LYS A 2 2.17 -8.68 -11.50
N SER A 3 1.80 -9.94 -11.31
CA SER A 3 0.60 -10.31 -10.56
C SER A 3 0.73 -9.80 -9.11
N ALA A 4 -0.38 -9.35 -8.51
CA ALA A 4 -0.39 -9.02 -7.08
C ALA A 4 0.10 -10.19 -6.22
N TYR A 5 -0.18 -11.43 -6.65
CA TYR A 5 0.32 -12.64 -6.02
C TYR A 5 1.85 -12.73 -6.03
N ASP A 6 2.50 -12.39 -7.14
CA ASP A 6 3.97 -12.41 -7.23
C ASP A 6 4.64 -11.34 -6.35
N ILE A 7 3.89 -10.30 -5.99
CA ILE A 7 4.34 -9.24 -5.11
C ILE A 7 4.28 -9.72 -3.66
N VAL A 8 3.15 -10.32 -3.25
CA VAL A 8 2.87 -10.55 -1.82
C VAL A 8 3.22 -11.95 -1.32
N LYS A 9 3.35 -12.96 -2.19
CA LYS A 9 3.57 -14.37 -1.78
C LYS A 9 4.80 -14.58 -0.87
N ASP A 10 5.81 -13.72 -0.99
CA ASP A 10 7.04 -13.78 -0.18
C ASP A 10 7.01 -12.83 1.04
N ILE A 11 5.93 -12.06 1.22
CA ILE A 11 5.77 -11.05 2.28
C ILE A 11 4.72 -11.52 3.27
N ASP A 12 3.48 -11.60 2.78
CA ASP A 12 2.27 -12.04 3.45
C ASP A 12 1.21 -12.35 2.39
N ALA A 13 0.84 -13.63 2.24
CA ALA A 13 -0.11 -14.05 1.22
C ALA A 13 -1.55 -13.64 1.54
N ASP A 14 -1.87 -13.39 2.82
CA ASP A 14 -3.21 -13.03 3.26
C ASP A 14 -3.58 -11.60 2.81
N ASP A 15 -2.57 -10.75 2.59
CA ASP A 15 -2.74 -9.37 2.11
C ASP A 15 -2.97 -9.25 0.59
N LEU A 16 -3.03 -10.37 -0.13
CA LEU A 16 -3.19 -10.41 -1.59
C LEU A 16 -4.35 -9.56 -2.09
N LEU A 17 -5.52 -9.69 -1.47
CA LEU A 17 -6.73 -9.01 -1.94
C LEU A 17 -6.63 -7.50 -1.80
N PHE A 18 -6.01 -7.00 -0.73
CA PHE A 18 -5.82 -5.56 -0.52
C PHE A 18 -4.83 -4.96 -1.52
N VAL A 19 -3.72 -5.66 -1.77
CA VAL A 19 -2.72 -5.23 -2.76
C VAL A 19 -3.27 -5.31 -4.18
N ALA A 20 -4.02 -6.36 -4.50
CA ALA A 20 -4.69 -6.50 -5.80
C ALA A 20 -5.71 -5.39 -6.03
N MET A 21 -6.54 -5.10 -5.02
CA MET A 21 -7.52 -4.02 -5.09
C MET A 21 -6.84 -2.66 -5.31
N ALA A 22 -5.83 -2.33 -4.52
CA ALA A 22 -5.11 -1.06 -4.65
C ALA A 22 -4.42 -0.91 -6.02
N ASN A 23 -3.94 -1.99 -6.63
CA ASN A 23 -3.35 -1.96 -7.96
C ASN A 23 -4.39 -1.88 -9.10
N SER A 24 -5.64 -2.27 -8.83
CA SER A 24 -6.73 -2.25 -9.83
C SER A 24 -7.45 -0.90 -9.91
N VAL A 25 -7.36 -0.08 -8.85
CA VAL A 25 -8.02 1.22 -8.78
C VAL A 25 -7.02 2.33 -9.13
N PRO A 26 -7.28 3.15 -10.16
CA PRO A 26 -6.43 4.28 -10.50
C PRO A 26 -6.24 5.23 -9.30
N ASP A 27 -5.00 5.69 -9.10
CA ASP A 27 -4.60 6.61 -8.04
C ASP A 27 -4.85 6.15 -6.59
N ALA A 28 -5.26 4.90 -6.39
CA ALA A 28 -5.44 4.34 -5.07
C ALA A 28 -4.09 4.17 -4.36
N LYS A 29 -4.09 4.55 -3.08
CA LYS A 29 -2.96 4.35 -2.17
C LYS A 29 -3.35 3.29 -1.15
N LEU A 30 -2.54 2.24 -1.05
CA LEU A 30 -2.70 1.24 0.00
C LEU A 30 -2.21 1.82 1.32
N TRP A 31 -3.12 2.03 2.26
CA TRP A 31 -2.71 2.34 3.63
C TRP A 31 -2.50 1.04 4.41
N THR A 32 -1.40 0.95 5.16
CA THR A 32 -1.18 -0.13 6.11
C THR A 32 -0.40 0.35 7.34
N GLY A 33 -0.76 -0.18 8.50
CA GLY A 33 0.01 -0.05 9.74
C GLY A 33 1.08 -1.12 9.90
N ASP A 34 1.06 -2.18 9.07
CA ASP A 34 2.02 -3.27 9.12
C ASP A 34 3.36 -2.85 8.50
N LYS A 35 4.40 -2.83 9.34
CA LYS A 35 5.76 -2.43 8.93
C LYS A 35 6.43 -3.45 8.02
N LYS A 36 6.16 -4.75 8.21
CA LYS A 36 6.71 -5.84 7.39
C LYS A 36 6.10 -5.80 6.00
N LEU A 37 4.77 -5.66 5.91
CA LEU A 37 4.06 -5.51 4.63
C LEU A 37 4.55 -4.26 3.90
N HIS A 38 4.50 -3.10 4.56
CA HIS A 38 4.96 -1.83 3.97
C HIS A 38 6.40 -1.93 3.45
N GLY A 39 7.32 -2.43 4.26
CA GLY A 39 8.73 -2.60 3.87
C GLY A 39 8.91 -3.59 2.73
N GLY A 40 8.15 -4.70 2.74
CA GLY A 40 8.17 -5.70 1.67
C GLY A 40 7.68 -5.13 0.34
N LEU A 41 6.56 -4.41 0.36
CA LEU A 41 5.96 -3.78 -0.82
C LEU A 41 6.90 -2.75 -1.45
N LEU A 42 7.51 -1.87 -0.64
CA LEU A 42 8.50 -0.90 -1.12
C LEU A 42 9.70 -1.59 -1.79
N LYS A 43 10.24 -2.65 -1.19
CA LYS A 43 11.35 -3.43 -1.78
C LYS A 43 10.99 -4.09 -3.10
N LYS A 44 9.71 -4.42 -3.32
CA LYS A 44 9.19 -4.99 -4.56
C LYS A 44 8.83 -3.92 -5.60
N GLY A 45 9.02 -2.62 -5.29
CA GLY A 45 8.77 -1.50 -6.19
C GLY A 45 7.33 -0.98 -6.16
N VAL A 46 6.51 -1.40 -5.19
CA VAL A 46 5.15 -0.88 -4.98
C VAL A 46 5.26 0.41 -4.17
N SER A 47 5.12 1.56 -4.85
CA SER A 47 5.32 2.89 -4.27
C SER A 47 4.03 3.58 -3.84
N ASN A 48 2.87 3.06 -4.23
CA ASN A 48 1.55 3.57 -3.86
C ASN A 48 1.09 3.05 -2.48
N VAL A 49 1.99 3.08 -1.48
CA VAL A 49 1.70 2.62 -0.11
C VAL A 49 1.90 3.78 0.88
N MET A 50 1.05 3.88 1.88
CA MET A 50 1.07 4.94 2.90
C MET A 50 1.11 4.37 4.31
N THR A 51 1.89 5.03 5.18
CA THR A 51 1.85 4.81 6.63
C THR A 51 0.76 5.66 7.28
N THR A 52 0.42 5.36 8.53
CA THR A 52 -0.48 6.20 9.35
C THR A 52 0.02 7.65 9.47
N ALA A 53 1.33 7.88 9.56
CA ALA A 53 1.89 9.23 9.61
C ALA A 53 1.64 9.99 8.30
N ASN A 54 1.79 9.33 7.15
CA ASN A 54 1.48 9.94 5.85
C ASN A 54 -0.02 10.22 5.73
N LEU A 55 -0.87 9.32 6.21
CA LEU A 55 -2.32 9.47 6.18
C LEU A 55 -2.76 10.68 7.02
N LEU A 56 -2.28 10.80 8.25
CA LEU A 56 -2.56 11.96 9.12
C LEU A 56 -2.11 13.27 8.48
N THR A 57 -0.92 13.29 7.88
CA THR A 57 -0.41 14.47 7.18
C THR A 57 -1.32 14.86 6.01
N TYR A 58 -1.79 13.88 5.25
CA TYR A 58 -2.69 14.10 4.12
C TYR A 58 -4.05 14.65 4.58
N LEU A 59 -4.65 14.06 5.62
CA LEU A 59 -5.92 14.50 6.17
C LEU A 59 -5.85 15.92 6.75
N ASN A 60 -4.78 16.24 7.48
CA ASN A 60 -4.62 17.58 8.05
C ASN A 60 -4.46 18.67 6.99
N LYS A 61 -3.79 18.37 5.86
CA LYS A 61 -3.71 19.29 4.72
C LYS A 61 -5.09 19.54 4.12
N ARG A 62 -5.87 18.47 3.94
CA ARG A 62 -7.21 18.54 3.35
C ARG A 62 -8.21 19.29 4.24
N SER A 63 -8.08 19.20 5.56
CA SER A 63 -8.92 19.94 6.51
C SER A 63 -8.58 21.44 6.58
N ALA A 64 -7.45 21.87 5.98
CA ALA A 64 -7.02 23.27 5.93
C ALA A 64 -7.36 23.96 4.60
N GLU A 65 -7.95 23.23 3.65
CA GLU A 65 -8.45 23.70 2.33
C GLU A 65 -9.98 23.88 2.38
#